data_AF-A0A1Q8VCI1-F1
#
_entry.id   AF-A0A1Q8VCI1-F1
#
_cell.length_a   1.000
_cell.length_b   1.000
_cell.length_c   1.000
_cell.angle_alpha   90.00
_cell.angle_beta   90.00
_cell.angle_gamma   90.00
#
_symmetry.space_group_name_H-M   'P 1'
#
loop_
_entity.id
_entity.type
_entity.pdbx_description
1 polymer ?
#
loop_
_entity_poly.entity_id
_entity_poly.type
_entity_poly.pdbx_seq_one_letter_code
_entity_poly.pdbx_strand_id
1 'polypeptide(L)'
;MSSTQGNQSNPVVSKCEVLLRDWLTEEGGDRVDIDYQAIHLTGRVRVWLTREGDRKSIRLPREAKFAMYEIRDTQVDPRRGAWLWSHFWMEAAEGVLHQEVDWMREPVISARPIGGADAVVELEYYPRDPEWIPEWMAAKIAAYHEEEARERQEAGTEAAQAAGSGADESGSGGVGRSGVE
;
A
#
# COMPACT_ATOMS: atom_id res chain seq x y z
N MET A 1 11.35 7.95 -11.43
CA MET A 1 11.97 7.58 -12.73
C MET A 1 10.91 6.84 -13.49
N SER A 2 10.24 7.51 -14.42
CA SER A 2 9.20 6.89 -15.25
C SER A 2 9.82 6.04 -16.35
N SER A 3 9.31 4.84 -16.59
CA SER A 3 9.71 4.00 -17.73
C SER A 3 8.48 3.44 -18.43
N THR A 4 8.52 3.39 -19.76
CA THR A 4 7.51 2.70 -20.58
C THR A 4 7.89 1.23 -20.68
N GLN A 5 7.07 0.34 -20.13
CA GLN A 5 7.35 -1.09 -20.10
C GLN A 5 6.72 -1.79 -21.33
N GLY A 6 7.52 -2.56 -22.08
CA GLY A 6 7.02 -3.41 -23.16
C GLY A 6 6.24 -4.59 -22.58
N ASN A 7 4.92 -4.51 -22.64
CA ASN A 7 4.02 -5.34 -21.84
C ASN A 7 3.41 -6.55 -22.58
N GLN A 8 3.81 -6.75 -23.84
CA GLN A 8 3.15 -7.66 -24.79
C GLN A 8 3.31 -9.16 -24.49
N SER A 9 4.15 -9.54 -23.52
CA SER A 9 4.39 -10.95 -23.15
C SER A 9 3.69 -11.39 -21.86
N ASN A 10 3.01 -10.48 -21.14
CA ASN A 10 2.37 -10.80 -19.87
C ASN A 10 0.88 -11.17 -20.09
N PRO A 11 0.47 -12.42 -19.80
CA PRO A 11 -0.90 -12.88 -20.10
C PRO A 11 -1.98 -12.11 -19.31
N VAL A 12 -1.66 -11.60 -18.11
CA VAL A 12 -2.60 -10.79 -17.32
C VAL A 12 -2.81 -9.43 -17.96
N VAL A 13 -1.74 -8.82 -18.46
CA VAL A 13 -1.82 -7.56 -19.21
C VAL A 13 -2.61 -7.76 -20.50
N SER A 14 -2.33 -8.82 -21.27
CA SER A 14 -3.06 -9.11 -22.51
C SER A 14 -4.55 -9.35 -22.25
N LYS A 15 -4.90 -10.08 -21.18
CA LYS A 15 -6.29 -10.26 -20.75
C LYS A 15 -6.94 -8.92 -20.41
N CYS A 16 -6.25 -8.08 -19.65
CA CYS A 16 -6.76 -6.76 -19.29
C CYS A 16 -6.93 -5.86 -20.51
N GLU A 17 -6.01 -5.92 -21.47
CA GLU A 17 -6.08 -5.19 -22.73
C GLU A 17 -7.34 -5.58 -23.51
N VAL A 18 -7.59 -6.88 -23.71
CA VAL A 18 -8.79 -7.34 -24.41
C VAL A 18 -10.06 -6.87 -23.70
N LEU A 19 -10.14 -7.04 -22.38
CA LEU A 19 -11.32 -6.62 -21.61
C LEU A 19 -11.57 -5.10 -21.68
N LEU A 20 -10.51 -4.30 -21.64
CA LEU A 20 -10.62 -2.85 -21.76
C LEU A 20 -10.99 -2.42 -23.19
N ARG A 21 -10.45 -3.08 -24.22
CA ARG A 21 -10.76 -2.80 -25.62
C ARG A 21 -12.22 -3.10 -25.94
N ASP A 22 -12.70 -4.27 -25.52
CA ASP A 22 -14.08 -4.69 -25.74
C ASP A 22 -15.03 -3.74 -25.02
N TRP A 23 -14.77 -3.45 -23.75
CA TRP A 23 -15.55 -2.48 -22.97
C TRP A 23 -15.53 -1.07 -23.58
N LEU A 24 -14.38 -0.58 -24.05
CA LEU A 24 -14.26 0.75 -24.64
C LEU A 24 -15.08 0.86 -25.92
N THR A 25 -15.14 -0.24 -26.69
CA THR A 25 -15.97 -0.37 -27.90
C THR A 25 -17.46 -0.37 -27.55
N GLU A 26 -17.87 -1.13 -26.53
CA GLU A 26 -19.26 -1.19 -26.06
C GLU A 26 -19.76 0.16 -25.53
N GLU A 27 -18.91 0.88 -24.80
CA GLU A 27 -19.23 2.19 -24.23
C GLU A 27 -19.17 3.35 -25.24
N GLY A 28 -18.63 3.11 -26.44
CA GLY A 28 -18.37 4.16 -27.44
C GLY A 28 -17.40 5.23 -26.92
N GLY A 29 -16.36 4.80 -26.19
CA GLY A 29 -15.32 5.69 -25.68
C GLY A 29 -14.17 5.90 -26.65
N ASP A 30 -13.56 7.09 -26.64
CA ASP A 30 -12.37 7.35 -27.46
C ASP A 30 -11.10 6.92 -26.74
N ARG A 31 -11.06 7.11 -25.41
CA ARG A 31 -9.88 6.86 -24.59
C ARG A 31 -10.26 6.54 -23.16
N VAL A 32 -9.55 5.59 -22.57
CA VAL A 32 -9.56 5.34 -21.13
C VAL A 32 -8.21 5.68 -20.53
N ASP A 33 -8.21 6.34 -19.38
CA ASP A 33 -7.04 6.62 -18.56
C ASP A 33 -7.27 6.06 -17.15
N ILE A 34 -6.28 5.36 -16.61
CA ILE A 34 -6.34 4.69 -15.32
C ILE A 34 -5.12 5.07 -14.49
N ASP A 35 -5.32 5.79 -13.39
CA ASP A 35 -4.30 6.07 -12.38
C ASP A 35 -4.40 5.00 -11.29
N TYR A 36 -3.34 4.21 -11.13
CA TYR A 36 -3.25 3.17 -10.12
C TYR A 36 -2.08 3.45 -9.18
N GLN A 37 -2.41 3.73 -7.93
CA GLN A 37 -1.48 3.89 -6.82
C GLN A 37 -1.64 2.74 -5.84
N ALA A 38 -0.54 2.15 -5.39
CA ALA A 38 -0.57 0.98 -4.53
C ALA A 38 0.59 0.94 -3.54
N ILE A 39 0.35 0.32 -2.39
CA ILE A 39 1.34 -0.09 -1.40
C ILE A 39 0.84 -1.38 -0.74
N HIS A 40 1.73 -2.36 -0.62
CA HIS A 40 1.47 -3.76 -0.27
C HIS A 40 0.23 -4.34 -0.99
N LEU A 41 -0.90 -4.42 -0.29
CA LEU A 41 -2.20 -4.92 -0.75
C LEU A 41 -3.25 -3.80 -0.83
N THR A 42 -2.89 -2.60 -0.42
CA THR A 42 -3.77 -1.42 -0.41
C THR A 42 -3.53 -0.61 -1.67
N GLY A 43 -4.59 -0.10 -2.29
CA GLY A 43 -4.45 0.69 -3.49
C GLY A 43 -5.64 1.59 -3.77
N ARG A 44 -5.39 2.59 -4.61
CA ARG A 44 -6.39 3.48 -5.18
C ARG A 44 -6.31 3.40 -6.69
N VAL A 45 -7.46 3.16 -7.30
CA VAL A 45 -7.61 3.22 -8.76
C VAL A 45 -8.62 4.30 -9.10
N ARG A 46 -8.21 5.23 -9.96
CA ARG A 46 -9.10 6.22 -10.57
C ARG A 46 -9.14 5.97 -12.06
N VAL A 47 -10.35 5.99 -12.60
CA VAL A 47 -10.59 5.71 -14.01
C VAL A 47 -11.32 6.89 -14.61
N TRP A 48 -10.85 7.32 -15.76
CA TRP A 48 -11.49 8.32 -16.58
C TRP A 48 -11.76 7.77 -17.97
N LEU A 49 -12.95 8.04 -18.47
CA LEU A 49 -13.36 7.75 -19.83
C LEU A 49 -13.54 9.08 -20.56
N THR A 50 -12.94 9.19 -21.74
CA THR A 50 -13.09 10.33 -22.64
C THR A 50 -14.01 9.93 -23.79
N ARG A 51 -15.03 10.75 -24.04
CA ARG A 51 -15.97 10.63 -25.17
C ARG A 51 -16.12 11.99 -25.83
N GLU A 52 -15.85 12.09 -27.11
CA GLU A 52 -15.96 13.32 -27.91
C GLU A 52 -15.23 14.51 -27.24
N GLY A 53 -14.11 14.24 -26.57
CA GLY A 53 -13.33 15.23 -25.80
C GLY A 53 -13.79 15.47 -24.36
N ASP A 54 -14.96 14.97 -23.95
CA ASP A 54 -15.45 15.05 -22.58
C ASP A 54 -14.88 13.93 -21.70
N ARG A 55 -14.09 14.30 -20.69
CA ARG A 55 -13.49 13.36 -19.73
C ARG A 55 -14.33 13.24 -18.45
N LYS A 56 -14.79 12.03 -18.13
CA LYS A 56 -15.59 11.74 -16.93
C LYS A 56 -14.98 10.63 -16.09
N SER A 57 -15.06 10.77 -14.76
CA SER A 57 -14.66 9.69 -13.85
C SER A 57 -15.74 8.61 -13.83
N ILE A 58 -15.33 7.35 -14.02
CA ILE A 58 -16.23 6.20 -14.08
C ILE A 58 -15.69 5.04 -13.24
N ARG A 59 -16.49 3.97 -13.12
CA ARG A 59 -16.04 2.68 -12.56
C ARG A 59 -15.94 1.68 -13.71
N LEU A 60 -14.82 0.95 -13.76
CA LEU A 60 -14.65 -0.13 -14.72
C LEU A 60 -15.64 -1.27 -14.45
N PRO A 61 -16.01 -2.05 -15.49
CA PRO A 61 -16.71 -3.30 -15.32
C PRO A 61 -15.89 -4.23 -14.43
N ARG A 62 -16.61 -5.11 -13.72
CA ARG A 62 -16.04 -5.98 -12.67
C ARG A 62 -14.84 -6.78 -13.18
N GLU A 63 -14.95 -7.37 -14.37
CA GLU A 63 -13.92 -8.23 -14.95
C GLU A 63 -12.63 -7.46 -15.29
N ALA A 64 -12.74 -6.32 -15.99
CA ALA A 64 -11.59 -5.47 -16.30
C ALA A 64 -10.94 -4.94 -15.02
N LYS A 65 -11.74 -4.56 -14.02
CA LYS A 65 -11.24 -4.11 -12.71
C LYS A 65 -10.41 -5.18 -12.01
N PHE A 66 -10.84 -6.45 -12.02
CA PHE A 66 -10.07 -7.52 -11.39
C PHE A 66 -8.80 -7.84 -12.16
N ALA A 67 -8.86 -7.94 -13.49
CA ALA A 67 -7.67 -8.14 -14.30
C ALA A 67 -6.63 -7.04 -14.07
N MET A 68 -7.06 -5.77 -13.93
CA MET A 68 -6.18 -4.64 -13.60
C MET A 68 -5.43 -4.83 -12.27
N TYR A 69 -6.09 -5.35 -11.24
CA TYR A 69 -5.45 -5.55 -9.93
C TYR A 69 -4.35 -6.60 -9.96
N GLU A 70 -4.49 -7.62 -10.82
CA GLU A 70 -3.50 -8.68 -10.97
C GLU A 70 -2.22 -8.20 -11.68
N ILE A 71 -2.28 -7.10 -12.45
CA ILE A 71 -1.13 -6.62 -13.24
C ILE A 71 0.07 -6.34 -12.34
N ARG A 72 -0.13 -5.68 -11.19
CA ARG A 72 0.96 -5.27 -10.30
C ARG A 72 1.80 -6.45 -9.84
N ASP A 73 1.15 -7.50 -9.38
CA ASP A 73 1.80 -8.68 -8.80
C ASP A 73 2.55 -9.49 -9.86
N THR A 74 2.11 -9.42 -11.12
CA THR A 74 2.81 -10.07 -12.25
C THR A 74 4.00 -9.26 -12.79
N GLN A 75 4.16 -8.01 -12.36
CA GLN A 75 5.21 -7.09 -12.82
C GLN A 75 6.28 -6.81 -11.76
N VAL A 76 6.31 -7.60 -10.69
CA VAL A 76 7.32 -7.47 -9.63
C VAL A 76 8.72 -7.67 -10.21
N ASP A 77 9.56 -6.65 -10.05
CA ASP A 77 10.96 -6.72 -10.41
C ASP A 77 11.77 -7.25 -9.21
N PRO A 78 12.68 -8.23 -9.38
CA PRO A 78 13.45 -8.80 -8.27
C PRO A 78 14.32 -7.80 -7.50
N ARG A 79 14.69 -6.68 -8.13
CA ARG A 79 15.55 -5.64 -7.55
C ARG A 79 14.76 -4.40 -7.13
N ARG A 80 13.72 -4.05 -7.89
CA ARG A 80 12.92 -2.83 -7.64
C ARG A 80 11.65 -3.09 -6.82
N GLY A 81 11.26 -4.35 -6.67
CA GLY A 81 9.96 -4.75 -6.14
C GLY A 81 8.82 -4.40 -7.10
N ALA A 82 7.60 -4.35 -6.56
CA ALA A 82 6.42 -3.88 -7.27
C ALA A 82 6.47 -2.35 -7.48
N TRP A 83 5.92 -1.86 -8.58
CA TRP A 83 5.75 -0.41 -8.76
C TRP A 83 4.74 0.15 -7.74
N LEU A 84 4.85 1.45 -7.44
CA LEU A 84 4.00 2.15 -6.46
C LEU A 84 2.98 3.06 -7.14
N TRP A 85 3.27 3.47 -8.37
CA TRP A 85 2.37 4.21 -9.23
C TRP A 85 2.45 3.65 -10.65
N SER A 86 1.29 3.56 -11.30
CA SER A 86 1.19 3.25 -12.71
C SER A 86 0.05 4.05 -13.34
N HIS A 87 0.30 4.62 -14.51
CA HIS A 87 -0.74 5.16 -15.38
C HIS A 87 -0.89 4.25 -16.59
N PHE A 88 -2.11 3.75 -16.76
CA PHE A 88 -2.49 2.99 -17.95
C PHE A 88 -3.37 3.84 -18.84
N TRP A 89 -3.22 3.68 -20.15
CA TRP A 89 -4.15 4.29 -21.09
C TRP A 89 -4.34 3.43 -22.33
N MET A 90 -5.50 3.59 -22.95
CA MET A 90 -5.81 2.97 -24.22
C MET A 90 -6.69 3.91 -25.03
N GLU A 91 -6.32 4.13 -26.28
CA GLU A 91 -7.15 4.80 -27.27
C GLU A 91 -7.91 3.76 -28.08
N ALA A 92 -9.20 3.97 -28.33
CA ALA A 92 -10.05 3.02 -29.04
C ALA A 92 -9.56 2.76 -30.47
N ALA A 93 -8.97 3.78 -31.12
CA ALA A 93 -8.43 3.68 -32.47
C ALA A 93 -7.21 2.74 -32.56
N GLU A 94 -6.40 2.67 -31.52
CA GLU A 94 -5.22 1.80 -31.46
C GLU A 94 -5.55 0.45 -30.82
N GLY A 95 -6.42 0.46 -29.81
CA GLY A 95 -6.80 -0.73 -29.05
C GLY A 95 -5.66 -1.36 -28.25
N VAL A 96 -4.55 -0.66 -28.02
CA VAL A 96 -3.38 -1.15 -27.27
C VAL A 96 -3.37 -0.55 -25.88
N LEU A 97 -3.07 -1.38 -24.87
CA LEU A 97 -2.93 -0.94 -23.49
C LEU A 97 -1.50 -0.46 -23.24
N HIS A 98 -1.34 0.85 -23.10
CA HIS A 98 -0.08 1.46 -22.73
C HIS A 98 0.05 1.58 -21.22
N GLN A 99 1.30 1.64 -20.76
CA GLN A 99 1.62 1.75 -19.35
C GLN A 99 2.86 2.62 -19.12
N GLU A 100 2.75 3.54 -18.17
CA GLU A 100 3.85 4.23 -17.52
C GLU A 100 3.90 3.80 -16.05
N VAL A 101 5.09 3.48 -15.55
CA VAL A 101 5.32 3.01 -14.18
C VAL A 101 6.36 3.84 -13.44
N ASP A 102 6.15 4.02 -12.13
CA ASP A 102 7.13 4.62 -11.22
C ASP A 102 7.21 3.83 -9.89
N TRP A 103 8.43 3.46 -9.51
CA TRP A 103 8.75 2.73 -8.28
C TRP A 103 9.11 3.64 -7.10
N MET A 104 9.38 4.92 -7.36
CA MET A 104 9.95 5.88 -6.43
C MET A 104 8.93 6.89 -5.89
N ARG A 105 7.84 7.10 -6.62
CA ARG A 105 6.77 8.04 -6.24
C ARG A 105 6.00 7.55 -5.02
N GLU A 106 5.81 8.44 -4.04
CA GLU A 106 4.96 8.16 -2.88
C GLU A 106 3.48 8.05 -3.32
N PRO A 107 2.78 6.95 -2.99
CA PRO A 107 1.39 6.75 -3.39
C PRO A 107 0.40 7.50 -2.48
N VAL A 108 -0.62 8.11 -3.10
CA VAL A 108 -1.69 8.87 -2.44
C VAL A 108 -3.00 8.09 -2.49
N ILE A 109 -3.11 7.11 -1.59
CA ILE A 109 -4.20 6.13 -1.59
C ILE A 109 -5.42 6.61 -0.79
N SER A 110 -5.20 7.32 0.31
CA SER A 110 -6.26 7.80 1.21
C SER A 110 -6.01 9.24 1.68
N ALA A 111 -6.93 9.79 2.48
CA ALA A 111 -6.73 11.08 3.15
C ALA A 111 -5.64 11.01 4.23
N ARG A 112 -5.40 9.81 4.80
CA ARG A 112 -4.24 9.58 5.66
C ARG A 112 -3.00 9.31 4.81
N PRO A 113 -1.87 9.98 5.11
CA PRO A 113 -0.59 9.62 4.55
C PRO A 113 -0.25 8.17 4.84
N ILE A 114 0.54 7.57 3.95
CA ILE A 114 1.13 6.25 4.17
C ILE A 114 1.97 6.28 5.45
N GLY A 115 1.83 5.28 6.32
CA GLY A 115 2.62 5.12 7.54
C GLY A 115 3.90 4.32 7.31
N GLY A 116 4.79 4.30 8.31
CA GLY A 116 5.99 3.46 8.26
C GLY A 116 5.66 1.96 8.30
N ALA A 117 4.61 1.55 9.01
CA ALA A 117 4.15 0.17 9.00
C ALA A 117 3.75 -0.30 7.58
N ASP A 118 3.04 0.53 6.80
CA ASP A 118 2.67 0.21 5.42
C ASP A 118 3.92 0.03 4.54
N ALA A 119 4.95 0.84 4.76
CA ALA A 119 6.23 0.77 4.06
C ALA A 119 7.03 -0.49 4.43
N VAL A 120 7.03 -0.89 5.71
CA VAL A 120 7.64 -2.16 6.16
C VAL A 120 6.96 -3.33 5.47
N VAL A 121 5.63 -3.40 5.52
CA VAL A 121 4.85 -4.49 4.89
C VAL A 121 5.06 -4.52 3.37
N GLU A 122 5.16 -3.36 2.70
CA GLU A 122 5.50 -3.31 1.27
C GLU A 122 6.84 -3.99 0.96
N LEU A 123 7.87 -3.78 1.78
CA LEU A 123 9.19 -4.41 1.58
C LEU A 123 9.20 -5.90 1.95
N GLU A 124 8.33 -6.34 2.86
CA GLU A 124 8.14 -7.76 3.17
C GLU A 124 7.49 -8.52 2.01
N TYR A 125 6.45 -7.94 1.39
CA TYR A 125 5.78 -8.54 0.24
C TYR A 125 6.60 -8.40 -1.05
N TYR A 126 7.23 -7.25 -1.26
CA TYR A 126 7.96 -6.92 -2.47
C TYR A 126 9.36 -6.39 -2.14
N PRO A 127 10.32 -7.29 -1.88
CA PRO A 127 11.69 -6.91 -1.54
C PRO A 127 12.32 -5.99 -2.60
N ARG A 128 13.14 -5.04 -2.14
CA ARG A 128 13.87 -4.08 -2.99
C ARG A 128 15.32 -4.01 -2.57
N ASP A 129 16.21 -3.82 -3.54
CA ASP A 129 17.59 -3.43 -3.26
C ASP A 129 17.60 -2.04 -2.58
N PRO A 130 18.58 -1.73 -1.72
CA PRO A 130 18.65 -0.44 -1.02
C PRO A 130 18.62 0.79 -1.93
N GLU A 131 19.17 0.69 -3.15
CA GLU A 131 19.16 1.78 -4.15
C GLU A 131 17.74 2.04 -4.72
N TRP A 132 16.83 1.07 -4.61
CA TRP A 132 15.43 1.15 -5.07
C TRP A 132 14.44 1.45 -3.94
N ILE A 133 14.94 1.74 -2.73
CA ILE A 133 14.15 2.22 -1.61
C ILE A 133 14.07 3.75 -1.71
N PRO A 134 12.87 4.34 -1.90
CA PRO A 134 12.73 5.78 -1.97
C PRO A 134 13.03 6.44 -0.61
N GLU A 135 13.56 7.67 -0.64
CA GLU A 135 13.89 8.41 0.60
C GLU A 135 12.69 8.56 1.54
N TRP A 136 11.50 8.86 1.01
CA TRP A 136 10.28 8.98 1.82
C TRP A 136 9.92 7.66 2.52
N MET A 137 10.21 6.52 1.89
CA MET A 137 9.90 5.19 2.43
C MET A 137 10.87 4.88 3.56
N ALA A 138 12.17 5.09 3.34
CA ALA A 138 13.21 4.92 4.34
C ALA A 138 12.97 5.82 5.57
N ALA A 139 12.63 7.09 5.36
CA ALA A 139 12.34 8.03 6.43
C ALA A 139 11.13 7.59 7.29
N LYS A 140 10.08 7.06 6.66
CA LYS A 140 8.89 6.56 7.38
C LYS A 140 9.16 5.27 8.14
N ILE A 141 9.95 4.36 7.59
CA ILE A 141 10.37 3.13 8.28
C ILE A 141 11.21 3.49 9.51
N ALA A 142 12.16 4.42 9.37
CA ALA A 142 12.97 4.87 10.50
C ALA A 142 12.12 5.49 11.63
N ALA A 143 11.19 6.38 11.28
CA ALA A 143 10.28 6.99 12.25
C ALA A 143 9.40 5.94 12.95
N TYR A 144 8.94 4.94 12.22
CA TYR A 144 8.13 3.84 12.78
C TYR A 144 8.91 3.01 13.81
N HIS A 145 10.16 2.64 13.50
CA HIS A 145 10.98 1.91 14.46
C HIS A 145 11.41 2.74 15.66
N GLU A 146 11.60 4.05 15.51
CA GLU A 146 11.84 4.95 16.64
C GLU A 146 10.61 5.03 17.57
N GLU A 147 9.41 5.13 17.00
CA GLU A 147 8.16 5.11 17.76
C GLU A 147 7.97 3.78 18.49
N GLU A 148 8.16 2.64 17.82
CA GLU A 148 8.10 1.32 18.45
C GLU A 148 9.12 1.17 19.59
N ALA A 149 10.34 1.69 19.43
CA ALA A 149 11.37 1.64 20.46
C ALA A 149 10.97 2.44 21.71
N ARG A 150 10.38 3.64 21.49
CA ARG A 150 9.85 4.47 22.59
C ARG A 150 8.71 3.78 23.32
N GLU A 151 7.75 3.22 22.60
CA GLU A 151 6.62 2.48 23.19
C GLU A 151 7.10 1.27 24.00
N ARG A 152 8.09 0.51 23.50
CA ARG A 152 8.68 -0.61 24.23
C ARG A 152 9.40 -0.16 25.49
N GLN A 153 10.07 1.00 25.45
CA GLN A 153 10.72 1.57 26.64
C GLN A 153 9.68 1.99 27.69
N GLU A 154 8.63 2.69 27.28
CA GLU A 154 7.53 3.11 28.15
C GLU A 154 6.84 1.90 28.80
N ALA A 155 6.44 0.91 28.00
CA ALA A 155 5.83 -0.32 28.50
C ALA A 155 6.75 -1.09 29.46
N GLY A 156 8.06 -1.14 29.18
CA GLY A 156 9.07 -1.72 30.07
C GLY A 156 9.17 -0.99 31.41
N THR A 157 9.09 0.35 31.39
CA THR A 157 9.08 1.16 32.63
C THR A 157 7.79 1.01 33.43
N GLU A 158 6.63 0.95 32.78
CA GLU A 158 5.34 0.71 33.44
C GLU A 158 5.29 -0.68 34.09
N ALA A 159 5.75 -1.71 33.37
CA ALA A 159 5.85 -3.08 33.92
C ALA A 159 6.77 -3.14 35.14
N ALA A 160 7.91 -2.43 35.12
CA ALA A 160 8.83 -2.36 36.25
C ALA A 160 8.21 -1.63 37.46
N GLN A 161 7.46 -0.55 37.23
CA GLN A 161 6.75 0.18 38.30
C GLN A 161 5.62 -0.65 38.92
N ALA A 162 4.85 -1.37 38.12
CA ALA A 162 3.80 -2.28 38.60
C ALA A 162 4.35 -3.43 39.45
N ALA A 163 5.50 -4.00 39.06
CA ALA A 163 6.17 -5.05 39.84
C ALA A 163 6.76 -4.54 41.17
N GLY A 164 7.22 -3.28 41.23
CA GLY A 164 7.74 -2.66 42.45
C GLY A 164 6.64 -2.26 43.46
N SER A 165 5.45 -1.91 42.97
CA SER A 165 4.31 -1.49 43.82
C SER A 165 3.59 -2.65 44.52
N GLY A 166 3.75 -3.89 44.03
CA GLY A 166 3.12 -5.08 44.61
C GLY A 166 3.75 -5.62 45.90
N ALA A 167 4.82 -5.00 46.41
CA ALA A 167 5.56 -5.49 47.57
C ALA A 167 5.18 -4.84 48.91
N ASP A 168 4.27 -3.85 48.94
CA ASP A 168 3.98 -3.06 50.15
C ASP A 168 2.61 -3.34 50.83
N GLU A 169 1.88 -4.39 50.44
CA GLU A 169 0.65 -4.83 51.13
C GLU A 169 0.77 -6.22 51.77
N SER A 170 1.81 -6.46 52.57
CA SER A 170 1.88 -7.63 53.45
C SER A 170 2.59 -7.30 54.75
N GLY A 171 1.88 -6.65 55.68
CA GLY A 171 2.48 -6.35 56.98
C GLY A 171 1.59 -5.66 58.02
N SER A 172 0.38 -6.15 58.29
CA SER A 172 -0.20 -5.92 59.63
C SER A 172 -1.29 -6.94 59.99
N GLY A 173 -0.84 -8.17 60.25
CA GLY A 173 -1.64 -9.22 60.88
C GLY A 173 -1.18 -9.48 62.31
N GLY A 174 -1.83 -8.81 63.27
CA GLY A 174 -2.23 -9.35 64.58
C GLY A 174 -1.17 -9.68 65.65
N VAL A 175 -1.29 -9.02 66.81
CA VAL A 175 -1.05 -9.67 68.11
C VAL A 175 -2.15 -9.23 69.08
N GLY A 176 -2.92 -10.21 69.56
CA GLY A 176 -3.97 -10.00 70.54
C GLY A 176 -3.55 -10.28 71.98
N ARG A 177 -4.52 -9.99 72.86
CA ARG A 177 -4.84 -10.65 74.14
C ARG A 177 -4.11 -10.24 75.43
N SER A 178 -4.92 -9.62 76.31
CA SER A 178 -5.33 -10.11 77.65
C SER A 178 -5.01 -9.15 78.79
N GLY A 179 -6.04 -8.84 79.58
CA GLY A 179 -5.91 -8.15 80.86
C GLY A 179 -5.38 -9.04 81.98
N VAL A 180 -4.92 -8.40 83.05
CA VAL A 180 -4.81 -8.96 84.40
C VAL A 180 -4.81 -7.80 85.41
N GLU A 181 -5.78 -7.91 86.32
CA GLU A 181 -5.93 -7.38 87.70
C GLU A 181 -5.71 -5.89 88.01
#